data_AF-A0A0Q8VXY3-F1
#
_entry.id   AF-A0A0Q8VXY3-F1
#
_cell.length_a   1.000
_cell.length_b   1.000
_cell.length_c   1.000
_cell.angle_alpha   90.00
_cell.angle_beta   90.00
_cell.angle_gamma   90.00
#
_symmetry.space_group_name_H-M   'P 1'
#
loop_
_entity.id
_entity.type
_entity.pdbx_description
1 polymer ?
#
loop_
_entity_poly.entity_id
_entity_poly.type
_entity_poly.pdbx_seq_one_letter_code
_entity_poly.pdbx_strand_id
1 'polypeptide(L)'
;MTTIDAHRTVPTDVERLAALRRMKRVAAGLLVGAAVVFAVSFALQDEVPWLAYVRAAAEGAMVGAIADWFAVTALFRHPLGIPIPHTAIIPKRKDEIGASLGAFVEHEFLSDDVVLGKLRSIGIARRLGGWLATPANAERLTAEASVAARGVLTLLGDDDVEDVIERLARRHLFEPEWSPAIGRVGARLVAADQQRAAVDVVLEKAEAWLEAHPEAFGSMVSDRLPRWMPGFVDRLVDDRAAREVLAFIRTVRADPGHPLRIAIDRYLAELADALQHDPAMIARVERLKDELLASPRVREFAGEAWASVKATLDASLADPSSELRAGLASAVVEVGARLVDDEVLAAKVDTWLTDAAAYVVRNYRHEIAGVITETVERWDPRETTEKLELQVGRDLQFIRINGTVVGALAGLAIFSIATAVHALAG
;
A
#
# COMPACT_ATOMS: atom_id res chain seq x y z
N MET A 1 -18.90 -26.64 -30.51
CA MET A 1 -19.18 -27.73 -29.56
C MET A 1 -17.86 -28.09 -28.91
N THR A 2 -17.46 -27.24 -27.97
CA THR A 2 -16.11 -27.19 -27.42
C THR A 2 -16.16 -27.82 -26.04
N THR A 3 -15.41 -28.90 -25.86
CA THR A 3 -15.16 -29.60 -24.62
C THR A 3 -14.76 -28.62 -23.53
N ILE A 4 -15.70 -28.29 -22.64
CA ILE A 4 -15.41 -27.62 -21.37
C ILE A 4 -14.65 -28.65 -20.54
N ASP A 5 -13.40 -28.29 -20.20
CA ASP A 5 -12.54 -29.00 -19.29
C ASP A 5 -13.33 -29.50 -18.07
N ALA A 6 -13.27 -30.81 -17.85
CA ALA A 6 -13.67 -31.40 -16.59
C ALA A 6 -12.75 -30.81 -15.51
N HIS A 7 -13.21 -29.77 -14.81
CA HIS A 7 -12.61 -29.33 -13.56
C HIS A 7 -12.40 -30.59 -12.71
N ARG A 8 -11.12 -30.94 -12.46
CA ARG A 8 -10.78 -31.95 -11.45
C ARG A 8 -11.32 -31.42 -10.13
N THR A 9 -12.51 -31.86 -9.76
CA THR A 9 -13.12 -31.53 -8.48
C THR A 9 -12.21 -32.09 -7.42
N VAL A 10 -11.61 -31.20 -6.62
CA VAL A 10 -10.79 -31.62 -5.48
C VAL A 10 -11.72 -32.35 -4.53
N PRO A 11 -11.45 -33.62 -4.17
CA PRO A 11 -12.33 -34.39 -3.31
C PRO A 11 -12.52 -33.67 -1.97
N THR A 12 -13.77 -33.62 -1.50
CA THR A 12 -14.09 -33.03 -0.20
C THR A 12 -13.51 -33.90 0.93
N ASP A 13 -13.29 -33.32 2.10
CA ASP A 13 -12.73 -34.05 3.25
C ASP A 13 -13.65 -35.22 3.70
N VAL A 14 -14.96 -35.09 3.50
CA VAL A 14 -15.94 -36.15 3.76
C VAL A 14 -15.74 -37.35 2.82
N GLU A 15 -15.52 -37.09 1.52
CA GLU A 15 -15.25 -38.15 0.53
C GLU A 15 -13.93 -38.86 0.82
N ARG A 16 -12.89 -38.10 1.20
CA ARG A 16 -11.57 -38.64 1.58
C ARG A 16 -11.67 -39.53 2.81
N LEU A 17 -12.39 -39.08 3.83
CA LEU A 17 -12.62 -39.83 5.06
C LEU A 17 -13.41 -41.12 4.79
N ALA A 18 -14.44 -41.08 3.95
CA ALA A 18 -15.19 -42.27 3.53
C ALA A 18 -14.30 -43.27 2.78
N ALA A 19 -13.46 -42.78 1.85
CA ALA A 19 -12.51 -43.60 1.12
C ALA A 19 -11.46 -44.25 2.04
N LEU A 20 -10.91 -43.49 2.99
CA LEU A 20 -9.97 -43.98 3.99
C LEU A 20 -10.59 -45.10 4.85
N ARG A 21 -11.80 -44.88 5.37
CA ARG A 21 -12.51 -45.89 6.18
C ARG A 21 -12.76 -47.17 5.40
N ARG A 22 -13.15 -47.07 4.12
CA ARG A 22 -13.34 -48.23 3.24
C ARG A 22 -12.04 -49.01 3.08
N MET A 23 -10.93 -48.33 2.76
CA MET A 23 -9.64 -48.99 2.59
C MET A 23 -9.12 -49.62 3.89
N LYS A 24 -9.29 -48.97 5.04
CA LYS A 24 -8.96 -49.56 6.34
C LYS A 24 -9.72 -50.88 6.59
N ARG A 25 -11.01 -50.93 6.22
CA ARG A 25 -11.82 -52.16 6.32
C ARG A 25 -11.33 -53.24 5.37
N VAL A 26 -10.99 -52.90 4.12
CA VAL A 26 -10.45 -53.85 3.15
C VAL A 26 -9.13 -54.45 3.66
N ALA A 27 -8.19 -53.61 4.08
CA ALA A 27 -6.91 -54.07 4.59
C ALA A 27 -7.05 -54.93 5.87
N ALA A 28 -7.94 -54.55 6.78
CA ALA A 28 -8.25 -55.37 7.96
C ALA A 28 -8.92 -56.70 7.58
N GLY A 29 -9.83 -56.68 6.60
CA GLY A 29 -10.49 -57.87 6.09
C GLY A 29 -9.51 -58.86 5.46
N LEU A 30 -8.51 -58.38 4.72
CA LEU A 30 -7.45 -59.23 4.18
C LEU A 30 -6.60 -59.88 5.27
N LEU A 31 -6.26 -59.15 6.34
CA LEU A 31 -5.54 -59.71 7.48
C LEU A 31 -6.36 -60.81 8.19
N VAL A 32 -7.65 -60.56 8.43
CA VAL A 32 -8.55 -61.57 9.03
C VAL A 32 -8.70 -62.77 8.10
N GLY A 33 -8.86 -62.54 6.80
CA GLY A 33 -8.90 -63.61 5.80
C GLY A 33 -7.64 -64.48 5.81
N ALA A 34 -6.46 -63.85 5.83
CA ALA A 34 -5.19 -64.56 5.95
C ALA A 34 -5.09 -65.36 7.26
N ALA A 35 -5.56 -64.80 8.38
CA ALA A 35 -5.59 -65.50 9.67
C ALA A 35 -6.52 -66.73 9.67
N VAL A 36 -7.68 -66.64 9.03
CA VAL A 36 -8.59 -67.79 8.87
C VAL A 36 -7.96 -68.85 7.98
N VAL A 37 -7.38 -68.46 6.84
CA VAL A 37 -6.67 -69.39 5.94
C VAL A 37 -5.50 -70.06 6.68
N PHE A 38 -4.75 -69.30 7.47
CA PHE A 38 -3.68 -69.83 8.31
C PHE A 38 -4.21 -70.85 9.32
N ALA A 39 -5.26 -70.53 10.09
CA ALA A 39 -5.80 -71.41 11.11
C ALA A 39 -6.36 -72.73 10.53
N VAL A 40 -7.11 -72.64 9.42
CA VAL A 40 -7.64 -73.83 8.74
C VAL A 40 -6.52 -74.68 8.16
N SER A 41 -5.56 -74.05 7.48
CA SER A 41 -4.42 -74.78 6.89
C SER A 41 -3.53 -75.39 7.97
N PHE A 42 -3.33 -74.71 9.11
CA PHE A 42 -2.58 -75.21 10.25
C PHE A 42 -3.24 -76.43 10.90
N ALA A 43 -4.57 -76.43 11.03
CA ALA A 43 -5.30 -77.54 11.64
C ALA A 43 -5.36 -78.80 10.76
N LEU A 44 -5.38 -78.63 9.43
CA LEU A 44 -5.56 -79.72 8.47
C LEU A 44 -4.27 -80.16 7.76
N GLN A 45 -3.11 -79.54 8.05
CA GLN A 45 -1.86 -79.83 7.35
C GLN A 45 -1.38 -81.29 7.51
N ASP A 46 -1.73 -81.94 8.62
CA ASP A 46 -1.33 -83.32 8.90
C ASP A 46 -2.12 -84.34 8.05
N GLU A 47 -3.38 -84.00 7.71
CA GLU A 47 -4.23 -84.82 6.85
C GLU A 47 -4.02 -84.52 5.36
N VAL A 48 -3.64 -83.27 5.02
CA VAL A 48 -3.52 -82.79 3.64
C VAL A 48 -2.19 -82.03 3.45
N PRO A 49 -1.12 -82.70 2.97
CA PRO A 49 0.24 -82.15 2.98
C PRO A 49 0.45 -80.85 2.18
N TRP A 50 -0.31 -80.61 1.12
CA TRP A 50 -0.18 -79.38 0.32
C TRP A 50 -0.65 -78.12 1.07
N LEU A 51 -1.46 -78.28 2.13
CA LEU A 51 -1.88 -77.17 2.99
C LEU A 51 -0.72 -76.54 3.76
N ALA A 52 0.42 -77.24 3.90
CA ALA A 52 1.62 -76.66 4.50
C ALA A 52 2.16 -75.46 3.70
N TYR A 53 2.04 -75.49 2.36
CA TYR A 53 2.39 -74.36 1.48
C TYR A 53 1.42 -73.18 1.64
N VAL A 54 0.13 -73.48 1.76
CA VAL A 54 -0.91 -72.46 2.00
C VAL A 54 -0.74 -71.83 3.37
N ARG A 55 -0.42 -72.63 4.39
CA ARG A 55 -0.10 -72.16 5.74
C ARG A 55 1.08 -71.20 5.73
N ALA A 56 2.17 -71.56 5.05
CA ALA A 56 3.35 -70.70 4.95
C ALA A 56 3.07 -69.39 4.18
N ALA A 57 2.28 -69.46 3.11
CA ALA A 57 1.82 -68.27 2.41
C ALA A 57 0.92 -67.40 3.32
N ALA A 58 -0.03 -67.98 4.04
CA ALA A 58 -0.90 -67.25 4.95
C ALA A 58 -0.14 -66.64 6.14
N GLU A 59 0.85 -67.35 6.68
CA GLU A 59 1.75 -66.87 7.72
C GLU A 59 2.56 -65.66 7.23
N GLY A 60 3.17 -65.76 6.05
CA GLY A 60 3.90 -64.65 5.43
C GLY A 60 2.99 -63.45 5.15
N ALA A 61 1.76 -63.69 4.69
CA ALA A 61 0.76 -62.66 4.45
C ALA A 61 0.39 -61.91 5.74
N MET A 62 0.16 -62.64 6.83
CA MET A 62 -0.14 -62.05 8.14
C MET A 62 1.04 -61.23 8.67
N VAL A 63 2.27 -61.75 8.60
CA VAL A 63 3.47 -61.04 9.05
C VAL A 63 3.66 -59.75 8.25
N GLY A 64 3.54 -59.80 6.92
CA GLY A 64 3.64 -58.62 6.06
C GLY A 64 2.56 -57.57 6.37
N ALA A 65 1.31 -58.01 6.52
CA ALA A 65 0.19 -57.14 6.87
C ALA A 65 0.31 -56.48 8.26
N ILE A 66 0.92 -57.16 9.24
CA ILE A 66 1.18 -56.66 10.59
C ILE A 66 2.37 -55.69 10.59
N ALA A 67 3.45 -56.01 9.87
CA ALA A 67 4.63 -55.16 9.76
C ALA A 67 4.30 -53.81 9.13
N ASP A 68 3.56 -53.81 8.03
CA ASP A 68 3.12 -52.57 7.37
C ASP A 68 2.10 -51.80 8.21
N TRP A 69 1.22 -52.50 8.93
CA TRP A 69 0.33 -51.86 9.90
C TRP A 69 1.13 -51.12 10.98
N PHE A 70 2.17 -51.75 11.51
CA PHE A 70 3.04 -51.13 12.50
C PHE A 70 3.74 -49.91 11.92
N ALA A 71 4.35 -50.01 10.73
CA ALA A 71 5.06 -48.90 10.09
C ALA A 71 4.16 -47.70 9.79
N VAL A 72 2.99 -47.94 9.17
CA VAL A 72 2.03 -46.87 8.85
C VAL A 72 1.46 -46.25 10.13
N THR A 73 1.13 -47.07 11.13
CA THR A 73 0.63 -46.55 12.40
C THR A 73 1.70 -45.73 13.10
N ALA A 74 2.95 -46.20 13.14
CA ALA A 74 4.10 -45.50 13.73
C ALA A 74 4.42 -44.16 13.06
N LEU A 75 4.03 -43.95 11.80
CA LEU A 75 4.18 -42.66 11.14
C LEU A 75 3.28 -41.59 11.79
N PHE A 76 2.02 -41.93 12.11
CA PHE A 76 1.02 -40.99 12.61
C PHE A 76 0.80 -41.04 14.13
N ARG A 77 0.90 -42.21 14.75
CA ARG A 77 0.46 -42.46 16.14
C ARG A 77 1.36 -43.47 16.84
N HIS A 78 1.15 -43.63 18.15
CA HIS A 78 1.74 -44.72 18.91
C HIS A 78 0.97 -46.03 18.64
N PRO A 79 1.62 -47.09 18.15
CA PRO A 79 0.95 -48.38 17.93
C PRO A 79 0.46 -48.94 19.27
N LEU A 80 -0.80 -49.40 19.31
CA LEU A 80 -1.50 -49.85 20.52
C LEU A 80 -1.56 -48.81 21.67
N GLY A 81 -1.25 -47.54 21.39
CA GLY A 81 -1.13 -46.49 22.41
C GLY A 81 0.15 -46.56 23.25
N ILE A 82 1.10 -47.45 22.91
CA ILE A 82 2.33 -47.64 23.67
C ILE A 82 3.41 -46.69 23.12
N PRO A 83 4.06 -45.86 23.96
CA PRO A 83 5.08 -44.90 23.52
C PRO A 83 6.41 -45.60 23.20
N ILE A 84 6.44 -46.28 22.06
CA ILE A 84 7.66 -46.93 21.54
C ILE A 84 8.60 -45.84 20.98
N PRO A 85 9.93 -45.91 21.22
CA PRO A 85 10.91 -45.03 20.59
C PRO A 85 10.74 -44.99 19.07
N HIS A 86 10.97 -43.83 18.44
CA HIS A 86 10.86 -43.63 16.99
C HIS A 86 9.46 -43.89 16.37
N THR A 87 8.39 -43.84 17.16
CA THR A 87 6.99 -43.83 16.67
C THR A 87 6.33 -42.45 16.85
N ALA A 88 5.19 -42.25 16.19
CA ALA A 88 4.52 -40.97 16.01
C ALA A 88 5.46 -39.93 15.34
N ILE A 89 6.05 -40.30 14.20
CA ILE A 89 7.11 -39.52 13.54
C ILE A 89 6.59 -38.15 13.07
N ILE A 90 5.44 -38.11 12.37
CA ILE A 90 4.87 -36.87 11.84
C ILE A 90 4.58 -35.85 12.96
N PRO A 91 3.84 -36.18 14.04
CA PRO A 91 3.58 -35.20 15.08
C PRO A 91 4.85 -34.75 15.81
N LYS A 92 5.86 -35.63 15.94
CA LYS A 92 7.15 -35.27 16.59
C LYS A 92 8.04 -34.38 15.73
N ARG A 93 8.00 -34.55 14.40
CA ARG A 93 8.80 -33.76 13.44
C ARG A 93 7.99 -32.68 12.73
N LYS A 94 6.84 -32.29 13.27
CA LYS A 94 5.95 -31.28 12.68
C LYS A 94 6.69 -29.99 12.36
N ASP A 95 7.48 -29.50 13.30
CA ASP A 95 8.17 -28.21 13.18
C ASP A 95 9.32 -28.30 12.17
N GLU A 96 10.08 -29.42 12.16
CA GLU A 96 11.09 -29.69 11.13
C GLU A 96 10.47 -29.72 9.71
N ILE A 97 9.31 -30.36 9.57
CA ILE A 97 8.56 -30.40 8.30
C ILE A 97 8.14 -28.97 7.92
N GLY A 98 7.62 -28.18 8.86
CA GLY A 98 7.25 -26.78 8.64
C GLY A 98 8.43 -25.90 8.21
N ALA A 99 9.59 -26.06 8.83
CA ALA A 99 10.82 -25.37 8.46
C ALA A 99 11.27 -25.76 7.03
N SER A 100 11.24 -27.05 6.70
CA SER A 100 11.61 -27.53 5.36
C SER A 100 10.66 -27.03 4.27
N LEU A 101 9.36 -26.95 4.57
CA LEU A 101 8.35 -26.40 3.65
C LEU A 101 8.54 -24.89 3.45
N GLY A 102 8.84 -24.15 4.51
CA GLY A 102 9.20 -22.73 4.43
C GLY A 102 10.40 -22.51 3.52
N ALA A 103 11.50 -23.21 3.78
CA ALA A 103 12.72 -23.11 2.97
C ALA A 103 12.48 -23.50 1.50
N PHE A 104 11.68 -24.54 1.26
CA PHE A 104 11.31 -24.94 -0.10
C PHE A 104 10.51 -23.84 -0.82
N VAL A 105 9.54 -23.21 -0.14
CA VAL A 105 8.78 -22.10 -0.73
C VAL A 105 9.67 -20.88 -0.97
N GLU A 106 10.58 -20.57 -0.06
CA GLU A 106 11.55 -19.50 -0.21
C GLU A 106 12.40 -19.68 -1.48
N HIS A 107 12.99 -20.87 -1.66
CA HIS A 107 13.94 -21.11 -2.73
C HIS A 107 13.29 -21.38 -4.10
N GLU A 108 12.19 -22.14 -4.14
CA GLU A 108 11.60 -22.59 -5.40
C GLU A 108 10.49 -21.65 -5.90
N PHE A 109 9.71 -21.04 -5.01
CA PHE A 109 8.54 -20.24 -5.38
C PHE A 109 8.75 -18.73 -5.24
N LEU A 110 9.58 -18.30 -4.28
CA LEU A 110 9.94 -16.89 -4.06
C LEU A 110 11.31 -16.54 -4.65
N SER A 111 11.75 -17.24 -5.69
CA SER A 111 12.93 -16.85 -6.45
C SER A 111 12.60 -15.66 -7.37
N ASP A 112 13.57 -14.75 -7.50
CA ASP A 112 13.45 -13.57 -8.37
C ASP A 112 13.01 -13.97 -9.79
N ASP A 113 13.62 -15.00 -10.38
CA ASP A 113 13.32 -15.42 -11.75
C ASP A 113 11.88 -15.91 -11.91
N VAL A 114 11.37 -16.70 -10.96
CA VAL A 114 10.00 -17.24 -11.00
C VAL A 114 8.97 -16.13 -10.82
N VAL A 115 9.16 -15.26 -9.82
CA VAL A 115 8.21 -14.18 -9.53
C VAL A 115 8.21 -13.16 -10.67
N LEU A 116 9.38 -12.69 -11.12
CA LEU A 116 9.48 -11.69 -12.17
C LEU A 116 9.01 -12.22 -13.52
N GLY A 117 9.37 -13.47 -13.86
CA GLY A 117 8.86 -14.15 -15.05
C GLY A 117 7.33 -14.22 -15.06
N LYS A 118 6.74 -14.55 -13.91
CA LYS A 118 5.28 -14.63 -13.78
C LYS A 118 4.61 -13.26 -13.87
N LEU A 119 5.11 -12.23 -13.19
CA LEU A 119 4.54 -10.87 -13.23
C LEU A 119 4.54 -10.30 -14.66
N ARG A 120 5.65 -10.46 -15.39
CA ARG A 120 5.74 -10.03 -16.81
C ARG A 120 4.73 -10.75 -17.71
N SER A 121 4.41 -12.00 -17.43
CA SER A 121 3.44 -12.77 -18.23
C SER A 121 1.98 -12.35 -18.05
N ILE A 122 1.65 -11.66 -16.95
CA ILE A 122 0.26 -11.37 -16.55
C ILE A 122 -0.26 -10.05 -17.16
N GLY A 123 0.64 -9.11 -17.49
CA GLY A 123 0.29 -7.77 -17.98
C GLY A 123 -0.51 -6.99 -16.95
N ILE A 124 0.10 -6.72 -15.79
CA ILE A 124 -0.57 -6.22 -14.58
C ILE A 124 -1.14 -4.83 -14.83
N ALA A 125 -0.39 -3.97 -15.52
CA ALA A 125 -0.79 -2.60 -15.83
C ALA A 125 -2.13 -2.56 -16.58
N ARG A 126 -2.32 -3.40 -17.62
CA ARG A 126 -3.58 -3.46 -18.37
C ARG A 126 -4.74 -4.02 -17.57
N ARG A 127 -4.51 -5.05 -16.74
CA ARG A 127 -5.55 -5.60 -15.87
C ARG A 127 -5.98 -4.60 -14.80
N LEU A 128 -5.01 -3.94 -14.18
CA LEU A 128 -5.24 -2.88 -13.20
C LEU A 128 -5.95 -1.70 -13.87
N GLY A 129 -5.51 -1.30 -15.07
CA GLY A 129 -6.14 -0.24 -15.86
C GLY A 129 -7.61 -0.54 -16.16
N GLY A 130 -7.92 -1.74 -16.65
CA GLY A 130 -9.31 -2.16 -16.90
C GLY A 130 -10.17 -2.22 -15.63
N TRP A 131 -9.58 -2.60 -14.49
CA TRP A 131 -10.26 -2.56 -13.21
C TRP A 131 -10.55 -1.11 -12.77
N LEU A 132 -9.57 -0.21 -12.87
CA LEU A 132 -9.67 1.21 -12.50
C LEU A 132 -10.59 2.01 -13.43
N ALA A 133 -10.65 1.65 -14.72
CA ALA A 133 -11.52 2.28 -15.71
C ALA A 133 -13.02 2.01 -15.46
N THR A 134 -13.34 1.03 -14.60
CA THR A 134 -14.73 0.74 -14.22
C THR A 134 -15.18 1.73 -13.13
N PRO A 135 -16.23 2.55 -13.34
CA PRO A 135 -16.65 3.58 -12.39
C PRO A 135 -16.91 3.06 -10.97
N ALA A 136 -17.58 1.92 -10.83
CA ALA A 136 -17.86 1.31 -9.53
C ALA A 136 -16.58 0.92 -8.74
N ASN A 137 -15.51 0.53 -9.44
CA ASN A 137 -14.24 0.20 -8.80
C ASN A 137 -13.47 1.47 -8.41
N ALA A 138 -13.50 2.50 -9.27
CA ALA A 138 -12.91 3.79 -8.98
C ALA A 138 -13.58 4.48 -7.78
N GLU A 139 -14.90 4.41 -7.67
CA GLU A 139 -15.66 4.87 -6.50
C GLU A 139 -15.25 4.12 -5.23
N ARG A 140 -15.14 2.79 -5.31
CA ARG A 140 -14.71 1.95 -4.18
C ARG A 140 -13.28 2.26 -3.75
N LEU A 141 -12.34 2.38 -4.68
CA LEU A 141 -10.96 2.75 -4.39
C LEU A 141 -10.89 4.15 -3.77
N THR A 142 -11.61 5.11 -4.35
CA THR A 142 -11.68 6.48 -3.82
C THR A 142 -12.27 6.46 -2.41
N ALA A 143 -13.25 5.59 -2.13
CA ALA A 143 -13.82 5.50 -0.80
C ALA A 143 -12.86 4.99 0.27
N GLU A 144 -12.15 3.90 -0.01
CA GLU A 144 -11.13 3.38 0.90
C GLU A 144 -9.97 4.39 1.06
N ALA A 145 -9.55 5.02 -0.05
CA ALA A 145 -8.52 6.05 -0.04
C ALA A 145 -8.92 7.29 0.76
N SER A 146 -10.18 7.71 0.69
CA SER A 146 -10.70 8.82 1.52
C SER A 146 -10.68 8.47 3.01
N VAL A 147 -11.04 7.23 3.40
CA VAL A 147 -10.94 6.79 4.79
C VAL A 147 -9.50 6.83 5.29
N ALA A 148 -8.56 6.30 4.49
CA ALA A 148 -7.14 6.33 4.82
C ALA A 148 -6.60 7.77 4.91
N ALA A 149 -6.93 8.63 3.94
CA ALA A 149 -6.52 10.03 3.91
C ALA A 149 -7.03 10.82 5.11
N ARG A 150 -8.27 10.56 5.55
CA ARG A 150 -8.81 11.14 6.79
C ARG A 150 -8.04 10.65 8.01
N GLY A 151 -7.71 9.36 8.08
CA GLY A 151 -6.84 8.82 9.12
C GLY A 151 -5.49 9.56 9.19
N VAL A 152 -4.85 9.79 8.04
CA VAL A 152 -3.61 10.59 7.97
C VAL A 152 -3.84 12.03 8.40
N LEU A 153 -4.89 12.70 7.93
CA LEU A 153 -5.23 14.08 8.32
C LEU A 153 -5.47 14.20 9.83
N THR A 154 -6.04 13.18 10.48
CA THR A 154 -6.23 13.17 11.93
C THR A 154 -4.93 12.90 12.70
N LEU A 155 -4.01 12.13 12.13
CA LEU A 155 -2.72 11.82 12.75
C LEU A 155 -1.72 12.97 12.60
N LEU A 156 -1.85 13.79 11.55
CA LEU A 156 -1.10 15.03 11.42
C LEU A 156 -1.60 16.01 12.49
N GLY A 157 -0.84 16.10 13.58
CA GLY A 157 -1.02 17.11 14.61
C GLY A 157 -0.82 18.50 14.03
N ASP A 158 -1.50 19.49 14.60
CA ASP A 158 -1.36 20.87 14.11
C ASP A 158 0.08 21.38 14.35
N ASP A 159 0.73 20.90 15.41
CA ASP A 159 2.14 21.18 15.74
C ASP A 159 3.12 20.61 14.69
N ASP A 160 2.90 19.39 14.18
CA ASP A 160 3.78 18.76 13.18
C ASP A 160 3.75 19.52 11.84
N VAL A 161 2.60 20.11 11.53
CA VAL A 161 2.39 20.85 10.29
C VAL A 161 2.93 22.27 10.39
N GLU A 162 2.85 22.92 11.56
CA GLU A 162 3.49 24.21 11.80
C GLU A 162 5.00 24.15 11.47
N ASP A 163 5.66 23.08 11.94
CA ASP A 163 7.06 22.78 11.64
C ASP A 163 7.36 22.61 10.14
N VAL A 164 6.47 21.91 9.41
CA VAL A 164 6.61 21.73 7.96
C VAL A 164 6.39 23.05 7.22
N ILE A 165 5.39 23.83 7.62
CA ILE A 165 5.08 25.14 7.06
C ILE A 165 6.25 26.09 7.31
N GLU A 166 6.83 26.11 8.51
CA GLU A 166 8.01 26.94 8.82
C GLU A 166 9.19 26.55 7.94
N ARG A 167 9.48 25.25 7.78
CA ARG A 167 10.57 24.78 6.91
C ARG A 167 10.35 25.17 5.45
N LEU A 168 9.14 24.99 4.93
CA LEU A 168 8.79 25.38 3.56
C LEU A 168 8.84 26.88 3.37
N ALA A 169 8.33 27.65 4.34
CA ALA A 169 8.42 29.10 4.32
C ALA A 169 9.87 29.55 4.34
N ARG A 170 10.72 28.97 5.20
CA ARG A 170 12.15 29.30 5.22
C ARG A 170 12.81 29.08 3.86
N ARG A 171 12.58 27.92 3.23
CA ARG A 171 13.16 27.57 1.93
C ARG A 171 12.64 28.40 0.76
N HIS A 172 11.35 28.71 0.73
CA HIS A 172 10.70 29.32 -0.44
C HIS A 172 10.34 30.80 -0.27
N LEU A 173 10.21 31.29 0.96
CA LEU A 173 9.86 32.69 1.28
C LEU A 173 11.05 33.44 1.91
N PHE A 174 11.83 32.86 2.83
CA PHE A 174 12.94 33.57 3.49
C PHE A 174 14.26 33.52 2.73
N GLU A 175 14.66 32.35 2.21
CA GLU A 175 15.95 32.17 1.50
C GLU A 175 16.04 32.96 0.18
N PRO A 176 15.00 33.03 -0.66
CA PRO A 176 15.07 33.83 -1.88
C PRO A 176 15.07 35.33 -1.58
N GLU A 177 15.89 36.09 -2.33
CA GLU A 177 15.86 37.55 -2.32
C GLU A 177 14.64 38.05 -3.11
N TRP A 178 13.77 38.82 -2.45
CA TRP A 178 12.54 39.33 -3.05
C TRP A 178 12.81 40.61 -3.85
N SER A 179 13.72 41.45 -3.37
CA SER A 179 13.95 42.78 -3.92
C SER A 179 14.23 42.75 -5.43
N PRO A 180 15.17 41.92 -5.95
CA PRO A 180 15.45 41.89 -7.39
C PRO A 180 14.30 41.27 -8.22
N ALA A 181 13.50 40.38 -7.63
CA ALA A 181 12.32 39.83 -8.30
C ALA A 181 11.21 40.88 -8.43
N ILE A 182 10.92 41.61 -7.35
CA ILE A 182 9.96 42.72 -7.32
C ILE A 182 10.40 43.82 -8.29
N GLY A 183 11.68 44.19 -8.27
CA GLY A 183 12.23 45.20 -9.16
C GLY A 183 12.09 44.81 -10.64
N ARG A 184 12.34 43.55 -11.03
CA ARG A 184 12.13 43.07 -12.41
C ARG A 184 10.67 43.16 -12.85
N VAL A 185 9.73 42.81 -11.97
CA VAL A 185 8.29 42.93 -12.26
C VAL A 185 7.91 44.40 -12.37
N GLY A 186 8.36 45.25 -11.43
CA GLY A 186 8.15 46.69 -11.45
C GLY A 186 8.67 47.34 -12.73
N ALA A 187 9.89 47.01 -13.15
CA ALA A 187 10.49 47.52 -14.38
C ALA A 187 9.69 47.11 -15.62
N ARG A 188 9.18 45.88 -15.69
CA ARG A 188 8.29 45.43 -16.79
C ARG A 188 6.97 46.19 -16.80
N LEU A 189 6.37 46.43 -15.64
CA LEU A 189 5.12 47.19 -15.53
C LEU A 189 5.32 48.65 -15.95
N VAL A 190 6.43 49.26 -15.50
CA VAL A 190 6.81 50.63 -15.88
C VAL A 190 7.09 50.74 -17.37
N ALA A 191 7.83 49.80 -17.95
CA ALA A 191 8.11 49.77 -19.39
C ALA A 191 6.85 49.53 -20.26
N ALA A 192 5.84 48.87 -19.72
CA ALA A 192 4.56 48.62 -20.38
C ALA A 192 3.52 49.74 -20.13
N ASP A 193 3.90 50.85 -19.49
CA ASP A 193 3.03 51.97 -19.11
C ASP A 193 1.82 51.58 -18.24
N GLN A 194 1.85 50.41 -17.59
CA GLN A 194 0.74 49.88 -16.78
C GLN A 194 0.56 50.65 -15.46
N GLN A 195 1.64 51.28 -14.97
CA GLN A 195 1.60 52.12 -13.78
C GLN A 195 0.68 53.34 -13.95
N ARG A 196 0.47 53.84 -15.17
CA ARG A 196 -0.39 55.00 -15.41
C ARG A 196 -1.85 54.74 -15.04
N ALA A 197 -2.36 53.55 -15.38
CA ALA A 197 -3.71 53.14 -15.00
C ALA A 197 -3.87 53.02 -13.48
N ALA A 198 -2.83 52.54 -12.78
CA ALA A 198 -2.84 52.48 -11.31
C ALA A 198 -2.82 53.89 -10.68
N VAL A 199 -2.01 54.81 -11.23
CA VAL A 199 -1.95 56.21 -10.79
C VAL A 199 -3.29 56.91 -11.02
N ASP A 200 -3.98 56.63 -12.13
CA ASP A 200 -5.32 57.17 -12.40
C ASP A 200 -6.32 56.74 -11.32
N VAL A 201 -6.36 55.45 -10.96
CA VAL A 201 -7.24 54.93 -9.90
C VAL A 201 -6.91 55.57 -8.56
N VAL A 202 -5.62 55.73 -8.22
CA VAL A 202 -5.20 56.37 -6.97
C VAL A 202 -5.62 57.83 -6.93
N LEU A 203 -5.41 58.59 -8.01
CA LEU A 203 -5.81 60.00 -8.10
C LEU A 203 -7.32 60.16 -8.03
N GLU A 204 -8.08 59.26 -8.66
CA GLU A 204 -9.55 59.23 -8.57
C GLU A 204 -10.04 58.96 -7.15
N LYS A 205 -9.48 57.95 -6.47
CA LYS A 205 -9.81 57.64 -5.07
C LYS A 205 -9.39 58.75 -4.13
N ALA A 206 -8.24 59.40 -4.36
CA ALA A 206 -7.80 60.53 -3.59
C ALA A 206 -8.76 61.72 -3.76
N GLU A 207 -9.17 62.06 -4.98
CA GLU A 207 -10.18 63.09 -5.24
C GLU A 207 -11.49 62.80 -4.52
N ALA A 208 -12.04 61.59 -4.68
CA ALA A 208 -13.29 61.19 -4.04
C ALA A 208 -13.21 61.24 -2.51
N TRP A 209 -12.08 60.81 -1.93
CA TRP A 209 -11.87 60.86 -0.49
C TRP A 209 -11.77 62.30 0.03
N LEU A 210 -11.10 63.18 -0.72
CA LEU A 210 -10.94 64.60 -0.39
C LEU A 210 -12.25 65.38 -0.49
N GLU A 211 -13.09 65.05 -1.46
CA GLU A 211 -14.45 65.59 -1.57
C GLU A 211 -15.34 65.16 -0.40
N ALA A 212 -15.16 63.93 0.07
CA ALA A 212 -15.92 63.39 1.19
C ALA A 212 -15.42 63.88 2.56
N HIS A 213 -14.16 64.33 2.68
CA HIS A 213 -13.53 64.75 3.94
C HIS A 213 -12.80 66.11 3.81
N PRO A 214 -13.51 67.21 3.48
CA PRO A 214 -12.91 68.54 3.36
C PRO A 214 -12.24 69.03 4.66
N GLU A 215 -12.70 68.55 5.82
CA GLU A 215 -12.13 68.83 7.14
C GLU A 215 -10.73 68.23 7.37
N ALA A 216 -10.29 67.27 6.56
CA ALA A 216 -8.97 66.63 6.70
C ALA A 216 -7.79 67.61 6.52
N PHE A 217 -8.02 68.75 5.87
CA PHE A 217 -7.03 69.81 5.67
C PHE A 217 -7.11 70.92 6.72
N GLY A 218 -8.24 71.05 7.40
CA GLY A 218 -8.54 72.14 8.34
C GLY A 218 -7.76 72.10 9.65
N SER A 219 -6.79 71.18 9.80
CA SER A 219 -5.87 71.12 10.94
C SER A 219 -4.40 71.20 10.54
N MET A 220 -4.04 70.93 9.28
CA MET A 220 -2.62 70.89 8.88
C MET A 220 -2.01 72.28 8.64
N VAL A 221 -2.82 73.25 8.24
CA VAL A 221 -2.33 74.60 7.85
C VAL A 221 -2.51 75.59 9.00
N SER A 222 -3.65 75.55 9.68
CA SER A 222 -4.02 76.40 10.80
C SER A 222 -3.07 76.25 12.02
N ASP A 223 -2.55 75.06 12.29
CA ASP A 223 -1.59 74.80 13.37
C ASP A 223 -0.22 75.49 13.18
N ARG A 224 0.10 75.94 11.95
CA ARG A 224 1.35 76.65 11.63
C ARG A 224 1.19 78.16 11.52
N LEU A 225 -0.02 78.68 11.70
CA LEU A 225 -0.29 80.10 11.60
C LEU A 225 0.13 80.83 12.88
N PRO A 226 0.76 82.03 12.77
CA PRO A 226 1.10 82.82 13.93
C PRO A 226 -0.11 83.18 14.81
N ARG A 227 0.04 83.02 16.13
CA ARG A 227 -0.99 83.27 17.16
C ARG A 227 -1.60 84.69 17.17
N TRP A 228 -1.02 85.64 16.43
CA TRP A 228 -1.52 87.02 16.34
C TRP A 228 -2.58 87.21 15.24
N MET A 229 -2.86 86.19 14.41
CA MET A 229 -3.89 86.29 13.38
C MET A 229 -5.32 86.09 13.93
N PRO A 230 -6.31 86.83 13.42
CA PRO A 230 -7.71 86.63 13.78
C PRO A 230 -8.25 85.28 13.30
N GLY A 231 -9.00 84.55 14.14
CA GLY A 231 -9.52 83.21 13.83
C GLY A 231 -10.55 83.09 12.67
N PHE A 232 -10.88 84.19 12.00
CA PHE A 232 -11.60 84.13 10.71
C PHE A 232 -10.67 83.88 9.53
N VAL A 233 -9.38 84.23 9.67
CA VAL A 233 -8.34 84.02 8.66
C VAL A 233 -7.99 82.53 8.57
N ASP A 234 -7.94 81.82 9.71
CA ASP A 234 -7.69 80.38 9.78
C ASP A 234 -8.69 79.59 8.91
N ARG A 235 -9.99 79.80 9.13
CA ARG A 235 -11.05 79.13 8.34
C ARG A 235 -11.02 79.49 6.86
N LEU A 236 -10.67 80.73 6.52
CA LEU A 236 -10.57 81.17 5.13
C LEU A 236 -9.37 80.53 4.41
N VAL A 237 -8.24 80.42 5.12
CA VAL A 237 -7.01 79.79 4.63
C VAL A 237 -7.22 78.29 4.46
N ASP A 238 -7.90 77.64 5.39
CA ASP A 238 -8.20 76.20 5.36
C ASP A 238 -9.14 75.84 4.20
N ASP A 239 -10.25 76.58 4.03
CA ASP A 239 -11.17 76.40 2.90
C ASP A 239 -10.50 76.71 1.55
N ARG A 240 -9.56 77.67 1.52
CA ARG A 240 -8.79 77.98 0.32
C ARG A 240 -7.79 76.88 0.01
N ALA A 241 -7.08 76.37 1.02
CA ALA A 241 -6.08 75.32 0.89
C ALA A 241 -6.70 73.99 0.44
N ALA A 242 -7.81 73.57 1.05
CA ALA A 242 -8.54 72.37 0.65
C ALA A 242 -9.00 72.45 -0.82
N ARG A 243 -9.55 73.60 -1.23
CA ARG A 243 -9.95 73.83 -2.63
C ARG A 243 -8.77 73.83 -3.59
N GLU A 244 -7.63 74.40 -3.22
CA GLU A 244 -6.42 74.41 -4.05
C GLU A 244 -5.80 73.00 -4.18
N VAL A 245 -5.78 72.20 -3.11
CA VAL A 245 -5.30 70.81 -3.17
C VAL A 245 -6.21 69.95 -4.04
N LEU A 246 -7.53 70.10 -3.90
CA LEU A 246 -8.50 69.39 -4.74
C LEU A 246 -8.39 69.82 -6.21
N ALA A 247 -8.26 71.13 -6.46
CA ALA A 247 -8.04 71.66 -7.81
C ALA A 247 -6.73 71.16 -8.43
N PHE A 248 -5.67 71.07 -7.63
CA PHE A 248 -4.39 70.50 -8.04
C PHE A 248 -4.54 69.03 -8.43
N ILE A 249 -5.16 68.19 -7.60
CA ILE A 249 -5.37 66.76 -7.90
C ILE A 249 -6.23 66.58 -9.15
N ARG A 250 -7.28 67.38 -9.33
CA ARG A 250 -8.09 67.37 -10.56
C ARG A 250 -7.27 67.75 -11.79
N THR A 251 -6.37 68.72 -11.66
CA THR A 251 -5.48 69.15 -12.76
C THR A 251 -4.48 68.06 -13.10
N VAL A 252 -3.87 67.42 -12.09
CA VAL A 252 -2.99 66.26 -12.27
C VAL A 252 -3.76 65.11 -12.92
N ARG A 253 -5.00 64.84 -12.51
CA ARG A 253 -5.84 63.79 -13.11
C ARG A 253 -6.16 64.08 -14.58
N ALA A 254 -6.55 65.30 -14.91
CA ALA A 254 -7.00 65.68 -16.25
C ALA A 254 -5.87 65.78 -17.30
N ASP A 255 -4.63 66.07 -16.88
CA ASP A 255 -3.48 66.20 -17.78
C ASP A 255 -2.51 65.01 -17.63
N PRO A 256 -2.45 64.09 -18.62
CA PRO A 256 -1.48 63.00 -18.64
C PRO A 256 -0.02 63.45 -18.68
N GLY A 257 0.25 64.66 -19.21
CA GLY A 257 1.59 65.26 -19.30
C GLY A 257 1.99 66.05 -18.06
N HIS A 258 1.18 66.06 -17.00
CA HIS A 258 1.42 66.88 -15.83
C HIS A 258 2.79 66.54 -15.18
N PRO A 259 3.59 67.54 -14.76
CA PRO A 259 4.93 67.31 -14.19
C PRO A 259 4.96 66.32 -13.02
N LEU A 260 3.91 66.28 -12.20
CA LEU A 260 3.78 65.32 -11.10
C LEU A 260 3.68 63.86 -11.60
N ARG A 261 2.92 63.60 -12.67
CA ARG A 261 2.80 62.26 -13.24
C ARG A 261 4.15 61.77 -13.78
N ILE A 262 4.85 62.65 -14.50
CA ILE A 262 6.20 62.38 -15.03
C ILE A 262 7.19 62.12 -13.88
N ALA A 263 7.08 62.85 -12.78
CA ALA A 263 7.91 62.62 -11.59
C ALA A 263 7.62 61.27 -10.92
N ILE A 264 6.34 60.86 -10.85
CA ILE A 264 5.94 59.54 -10.34
C ILE A 264 6.47 58.43 -11.24
N ASP A 265 6.28 58.54 -12.56
CA ASP A 265 6.78 57.56 -13.53
C ASP A 265 8.31 57.38 -13.40
N ARG A 266 9.04 58.50 -13.29
CA ARG A 266 10.49 58.48 -13.09
C ARG A 266 10.89 57.84 -11.76
N TYR A 267 10.23 58.22 -10.67
CA TYR A 267 10.50 57.65 -9.36
C TYR A 267 10.24 56.13 -9.34
N LEU A 268 9.17 55.66 -9.97
CA LEU A 268 8.86 54.23 -10.07
C LEU A 268 9.90 53.48 -10.92
N ALA A 269 10.40 54.10 -11.98
CA ALA A 269 11.49 53.54 -12.78
C ALA A 269 12.81 53.44 -11.97
N GLU A 270 13.18 54.52 -11.28
CA GLU A 270 14.38 54.57 -10.42
C GLU A 270 14.27 53.60 -9.25
N LEU A 271 13.08 53.48 -8.64
CA LEU A 271 12.83 52.52 -7.57
C LEU A 271 12.94 51.07 -8.09
N ALA A 272 12.35 50.77 -9.25
CA ALA A 272 12.44 49.45 -9.85
C ALA A 272 13.89 49.05 -10.21
N ASP A 273 14.72 50.03 -10.62
CA ASP A 273 16.15 49.82 -10.86
C ASP A 273 16.92 49.64 -9.53
N ALA A 274 16.68 50.49 -8.53
CA ALA A 274 17.31 50.39 -7.22
C ALA A 274 17.00 49.05 -6.52
N LEU A 275 15.77 48.53 -6.64
CA LEU A 275 15.39 47.22 -6.12
C LEU A 275 16.17 46.05 -6.76
N GLN A 276 16.72 46.24 -7.96
CA GLN A 276 17.51 45.23 -8.66
C GLN A 276 19.02 45.37 -8.43
N HIS A 277 19.52 46.60 -8.33
CA HIS A 277 20.95 46.88 -8.43
C HIS A 277 21.55 47.64 -7.24
N ASP A 278 20.75 48.31 -6.39
CA ASP A 278 21.24 49.05 -5.23
C ASP A 278 21.27 48.15 -3.97
N PRO A 279 22.46 47.80 -3.43
CA PRO A 279 22.58 46.97 -2.24
C PRO A 279 21.87 47.54 -1.01
N ALA A 280 21.80 48.87 -0.87
CA ALA A 280 21.16 49.50 0.28
C ALA A 280 19.63 49.35 0.23
N MET A 281 19.05 49.53 -0.95
CA MET A 281 17.62 49.33 -1.19
C MET A 281 17.24 47.85 -1.08
N ILE A 282 18.03 46.94 -1.66
CA ILE A 282 17.85 45.49 -1.52
C ILE A 282 17.81 45.11 -0.05
N ALA A 283 18.83 45.50 0.73
CA ALA A 283 18.88 45.18 2.16
C ALA A 283 17.70 45.78 2.94
N ARG A 284 17.14 46.92 2.52
CA ARG A 284 15.97 47.53 3.18
C ARG A 284 14.70 46.70 2.95
N VAL A 285 14.48 46.22 1.74
CA VAL A 285 13.34 45.35 1.41
C VAL A 285 13.48 43.99 2.07
N GLU A 286 14.67 43.40 2.07
CA GLU A 286 14.89 42.11 2.73
C GLU A 286 14.69 42.20 4.25
N ARG A 287 15.08 43.30 4.90
CA ARG A 287 14.76 43.52 6.33
C ARG A 287 13.26 43.63 6.58
N LEU A 288 12.54 44.37 5.73
CA LEU A 288 11.07 44.47 5.86
C LEU A 288 10.40 43.10 5.65
N LYS A 289 10.89 42.31 4.70
CA LYS A 289 10.47 40.93 4.49
C LYS A 289 10.66 40.10 5.76
N ASP A 290 11.86 40.12 6.34
CA ASP A 290 12.17 39.35 7.54
C ASP A 290 11.31 39.77 8.74
N GLU A 291 11.10 41.08 8.95
CA GLU A 291 10.24 41.60 10.00
C GLU A 291 8.77 41.18 9.81
N LEU A 292 8.26 41.25 8.58
CA LEU A 292 6.89 40.81 8.26
C LEU A 292 6.71 39.31 8.47
N LEU A 293 7.65 38.48 7.98
CA LEU A 293 7.56 37.04 8.08
C LEU A 293 7.83 36.52 9.51
N ALA A 294 8.62 37.22 10.32
CA ALA A 294 8.83 36.91 11.74
C ALA A 294 7.65 37.34 12.63
N SER A 295 6.69 38.08 12.08
CA SER A 295 5.54 38.59 12.82
C SER A 295 4.70 37.45 13.42
N PRO A 296 4.37 37.49 14.72
CA PRO A 296 3.46 36.52 15.35
C PRO A 296 2.12 36.39 14.61
N ARG A 297 1.61 37.48 14.03
CA ARG A 297 0.35 37.49 13.28
C ARG A 297 0.38 36.64 12.01
N VAL A 298 1.53 36.55 11.34
CA VAL A 298 1.67 35.74 10.12
C VAL A 298 1.66 34.26 10.47
N ARG A 299 2.27 33.88 11.60
CA ARG A 299 2.22 32.50 12.11
C ARG A 299 0.82 32.10 12.56
N GLU A 300 0.13 32.96 13.30
CA GLU A 300 -1.26 32.75 13.71
C GLU A 300 -2.17 32.57 12.49
N PHE A 301 -2.07 33.46 11.49
CA PHE A 301 -2.82 33.33 10.24
C PHE A 301 -2.51 32.03 9.48
N ALA A 302 -1.26 31.58 9.45
CA ALA A 302 -0.88 30.32 8.81
C ALA A 302 -1.52 29.11 9.51
N GLY A 303 -1.56 29.11 10.86
CA GLY A 303 -2.24 28.09 11.65
C GLY A 303 -3.75 28.07 11.43
N GLU A 304 -4.40 29.24 11.42
CA GLU A 304 -5.83 29.35 11.11
C GLU A 304 -6.17 28.89 9.68
N ALA A 305 -5.33 29.28 8.70
CA ALA A 305 -5.47 28.85 7.32
C ALA A 305 -5.33 27.33 7.20
N TRP A 306 -4.36 26.73 7.90
CA TRP A 306 -4.21 25.28 7.96
C TRP A 306 -5.43 24.59 8.56
N ALA A 307 -5.91 25.07 9.71
CA ALA A 307 -7.09 24.52 10.37
C ALA A 307 -8.33 24.57 9.45
N SER A 308 -8.50 25.67 8.72
CA SER A 308 -9.57 25.84 7.73
C SER A 308 -9.44 24.85 6.56
N VAL A 309 -8.24 24.68 6.01
CA VAL A 309 -7.95 23.71 4.95
C VAL A 309 -8.22 22.28 5.43
N LYS A 310 -7.73 21.92 6.62
CA LYS A 310 -7.92 20.61 7.26
C LYS A 310 -9.41 20.29 7.43
N ALA A 311 -10.18 21.23 7.97
CA ALA A 311 -11.63 21.06 8.15
C ALA A 311 -12.37 20.89 6.82
N THR A 312 -12.00 21.68 5.80
CA THR A 312 -12.61 21.61 4.46
C THR A 312 -12.28 20.30 3.76
N LEU A 313 -11.03 19.84 3.85
CA LEU A 313 -10.60 18.55 3.29
C LEU A 313 -11.27 17.38 4.02
N ASP A 314 -11.36 17.40 5.35
CA ASP A 314 -12.04 16.34 6.10
C ASP A 314 -13.52 16.25 5.71
N ALA A 315 -14.22 17.38 5.65
CA ALA A 315 -15.62 17.42 5.22
C ALA A 315 -15.80 16.90 3.78
N SER A 316 -14.94 17.32 2.86
CA SER A 316 -14.99 16.89 1.46
C SER A 316 -14.67 15.40 1.30
N LEU A 317 -13.72 14.87 2.08
CA LEU A 317 -13.40 13.44 2.07
C LEU A 317 -14.47 12.60 2.78
N ALA A 318 -15.19 13.15 3.74
CA ALA A 318 -16.27 12.45 4.44
C ALA A 318 -17.53 12.31 3.57
N ASP A 319 -17.89 13.34 2.81
CA ASP A 319 -19.07 13.35 1.95
C ASP A 319 -18.86 12.58 0.64
N PRO A 320 -19.57 11.46 0.39
CA PRO A 320 -19.47 10.71 -0.87
C PRO A 320 -19.87 11.50 -2.12
N SER A 321 -20.68 12.56 -1.97
CA SER A 321 -21.18 13.40 -3.05
C SER A 321 -20.32 14.64 -3.33
N SER A 322 -19.20 14.79 -2.62
CA SER A 322 -18.33 15.96 -2.78
C SER A 322 -17.68 16.02 -4.17
N GLU A 323 -17.47 17.24 -4.67
CA GLU A 323 -16.77 17.48 -5.93
C GLU A 323 -15.34 16.92 -5.89
N LEU A 324 -14.68 16.96 -4.72
CA LEU A 324 -13.35 16.38 -4.53
C LEU A 324 -13.36 14.87 -4.78
N ARG A 325 -14.30 14.12 -4.19
CA ARG A 325 -14.38 12.67 -4.36
C ARG A 325 -14.82 12.30 -5.78
N ALA A 326 -15.77 13.04 -6.35
CA ALA A 326 -16.16 12.86 -7.75
C ALA A 326 -14.98 13.11 -8.70
N GLY A 327 -14.19 14.16 -8.46
CA GLY A 327 -12.98 14.48 -9.22
C GLY A 327 -11.90 13.40 -9.08
N LEU A 328 -11.65 12.90 -7.87
CA LEU A 328 -10.71 11.79 -7.62
C LEU A 328 -11.15 10.51 -8.34
N ALA A 329 -12.43 10.14 -8.25
CA ALA A 329 -12.95 8.96 -8.94
C ALA A 329 -12.83 9.09 -10.46
N SER A 330 -13.15 10.27 -11.01
CA SER A 330 -12.98 10.57 -12.44
C SER A 330 -11.52 10.47 -12.87
N ALA A 331 -10.58 11.04 -12.09
CA ALA A 331 -9.16 10.95 -12.36
C ALA A 331 -8.65 9.50 -12.33
N VAL A 332 -9.15 8.68 -11.38
CA VAL A 332 -8.84 7.24 -11.32
C VAL A 332 -9.32 6.51 -12.58
N VAL A 333 -10.53 6.82 -13.06
CA VAL A 333 -11.06 6.24 -14.31
C VAL A 333 -10.20 6.66 -15.50
N GLU A 334 -9.82 7.94 -15.60
CA GLU A 334 -8.97 8.45 -16.68
C GLU A 334 -7.59 7.78 -16.70
N VAL A 335 -6.97 7.61 -15.53
CA VAL A 335 -5.72 6.87 -15.38
C VAL A 335 -5.90 5.41 -15.78
N GLY A 336 -7.01 4.78 -15.36
CA GLY A 336 -7.36 3.42 -15.74
C GLY A 336 -7.50 3.23 -17.24
N ALA A 337 -8.22 4.14 -17.91
CA ALA A 337 -8.38 4.13 -19.36
C ALA A 337 -7.04 4.32 -20.08
N ARG A 338 -6.22 5.28 -19.65
CA ARG A 338 -4.88 5.48 -20.21
C ARG A 338 -3.98 4.25 -20.05
N LEU A 339 -4.07 3.52 -18.94
CA LEU A 339 -3.30 2.29 -18.73
C LEU A 339 -3.72 1.15 -19.66
N VAL A 340 -4.93 1.19 -20.20
CA VAL A 340 -5.43 0.21 -21.18
C VAL A 340 -5.04 0.61 -22.59
N ASP A 341 -5.19 1.90 -22.92
CA ASP A 341 -5.07 2.40 -24.30
C ASP A 341 -3.63 2.78 -24.69
N ASP A 342 -2.79 3.21 -23.74
CA ASP A 342 -1.40 3.60 -23.98
C ASP A 342 -0.43 2.44 -23.62
N GLU A 343 0.08 1.78 -24.64
CA GLU A 343 1.01 0.65 -24.49
C GLU A 343 2.37 1.07 -23.88
N VAL A 344 2.82 2.31 -24.14
CA VAL A 344 4.09 2.82 -23.58
C VAL A 344 3.93 3.08 -22.09
N LEU A 345 2.82 3.68 -21.67
CA LEU A 345 2.50 3.88 -20.26
C LEU A 345 2.34 2.55 -19.54
N ALA A 346 1.60 1.60 -20.13
CA ALA A 346 1.40 0.28 -19.56
C ALA A 346 2.73 -0.46 -19.36
N ALA A 347 3.63 -0.44 -20.35
CA ALA A 347 4.94 -1.07 -20.24
C ALA A 347 5.82 -0.45 -19.15
N LYS A 348 5.76 0.88 -18.97
CA LYS A 348 6.47 1.58 -17.89
C LYS A 348 5.94 1.16 -16.52
N VAL A 349 4.61 1.09 -16.36
CA VAL A 349 3.98 0.66 -15.10
C VAL A 349 4.27 -0.81 -14.82
N ASP A 350 4.20 -1.69 -15.82
CA ASP A 350 4.57 -3.10 -15.66
C ASP A 350 6.02 -3.27 -15.21
N THR A 351 6.95 -2.49 -15.79
CA THR A 351 8.37 -2.49 -15.39
C THR A 351 8.51 -2.03 -13.94
N TRP A 352 7.90 -0.90 -13.58
CA TRP A 352 7.95 -0.36 -12.22
C TRP A 352 7.36 -1.32 -11.19
N LEU A 353 6.21 -1.94 -11.48
CA LEU A 353 5.59 -2.95 -10.62
C LEU A 353 6.44 -4.21 -10.49
N THR A 354 7.06 -4.63 -11.58
CA THR A 354 7.99 -5.78 -11.60
C THR A 354 9.21 -5.48 -10.72
N ASP A 355 9.80 -4.30 -10.83
CA ASP A 355 10.97 -3.89 -10.03
C ASP A 355 10.61 -3.74 -8.54
N ALA A 356 9.44 -3.19 -8.23
CA ALA A 356 8.94 -3.09 -6.87
C ALA A 356 8.73 -4.48 -6.25
N ALA A 357 8.11 -5.41 -6.99
CA ALA A 357 7.96 -6.78 -6.54
C ALA A 357 9.31 -7.49 -6.38
N ALA A 358 10.26 -7.25 -7.29
CA ALA A 358 11.62 -7.77 -7.18
C ALA A 358 12.31 -7.32 -5.89
N TYR A 359 12.15 -6.04 -5.54
CA TYR A 359 12.67 -5.48 -4.30
C TYR A 359 12.04 -6.15 -3.07
N VAL A 360 10.72 -6.35 -3.07
CA VAL A 360 10.03 -7.02 -1.97
C VAL A 360 10.50 -8.46 -1.82
N VAL A 361 10.59 -9.22 -2.91
CA VAL A 361 11.06 -10.61 -2.89
C VAL A 361 12.50 -10.69 -2.40
N ARG A 362 13.42 -9.87 -2.92
CA ARG A 362 14.83 -9.91 -2.49
C ARG A 362 15.04 -9.61 -1.02
N ASN A 363 14.27 -8.67 -0.48
CA ASN A 363 14.48 -8.19 0.88
C ASN A 363 13.62 -8.90 1.92
N TYR A 364 12.49 -9.48 1.51
CA TYR A 364 11.50 -10.02 2.44
C TYR A 364 11.07 -11.47 2.14
N ARG A 365 11.71 -12.18 1.18
CA ARG A 365 11.34 -13.59 0.89
C ARG A 365 11.46 -14.50 2.11
N HIS A 366 12.43 -14.23 3.00
CA HIS A 366 12.66 -15.03 4.19
C HIS A 366 11.52 -14.83 5.19
N GLU A 367 11.11 -13.59 5.43
CA GLU A 367 9.98 -13.24 6.29
C GLU A 367 8.66 -13.78 5.73
N ILE A 368 8.45 -13.69 4.41
CA ILE A 368 7.25 -14.24 3.74
C ILE A 368 7.20 -15.76 3.90
N ALA A 369 8.32 -16.46 3.69
CA ALA A 369 8.40 -17.90 3.88
C ALA A 369 8.29 -18.32 5.36
N GLY A 370 8.81 -17.49 6.27
CA GLY A 370 8.73 -17.68 7.72
C GLY A 370 7.29 -17.79 8.22
N VAL A 371 6.33 -17.10 7.59
CA VAL A 371 4.90 -17.24 7.90
C VAL A 371 4.43 -18.69 7.81
N ILE A 372 4.94 -19.47 6.84
CA ILE A 372 4.57 -20.89 6.68
C ILE A 372 5.10 -21.70 7.87
N THR A 373 6.37 -21.51 8.22
CA THR A 373 7.00 -22.21 9.35
C THR A 373 6.28 -21.87 10.65
N GLU A 374 6.06 -20.59 10.95
CA GLU A 374 5.34 -20.15 12.14
C GLU A 374 3.89 -20.68 12.18
N THR A 375 3.22 -20.73 11.03
CA THR A 375 1.85 -21.26 10.95
C THR A 375 1.81 -22.75 11.30
N VAL A 376 2.73 -23.53 10.74
CA VAL A 376 2.83 -24.98 11.02
C VAL A 376 3.23 -25.23 12.47
N GLU A 377 4.12 -24.43 13.05
CA GLU A 377 4.52 -24.50 14.46
C GLU A 377 3.33 -24.30 15.40
N ARG A 378 2.44 -23.34 15.10
CA ARG A 378 1.25 -23.04 15.90
C ARG A 378 0.15 -24.10 15.83
N TRP A 379 0.17 -25.00 14.84
CA TRP A 379 -0.87 -26.02 14.73
C TRP A 379 -0.75 -27.12 15.79
N ASP A 380 -1.89 -27.58 16.30
CA ASP A 380 -1.93 -28.74 17.19
C ASP A 380 -1.39 -29.98 16.45
N PRO A 381 -0.42 -30.72 17.05
CA PRO A 381 0.14 -31.91 16.42
C PRO A 381 -0.88 -32.99 16.09
N ARG A 382 -1.96 -33.15 16.87
CA ARG A 382 -2.99 -34.17 16.64
C ARG A 382 -3.85 -33.78 15.45
N GLU A 383 -4.32 -32.52 15.40
CA GLU A 383 -5.13 -32.03 14.28
C GLU A 383 -4.35 -32.10 12.95
N THR A 384 -3.06 -31.70 12.98
CA THR A 384 -2.17 -31.76 11.80
C THR A 384 -2.00 -33.20 11.32
N THR A 385 -1.79 -34.13 12.26
CA THR A 385 -1.66 -35.56 11.97
C THR A 385 -2.94 -36.12 11.34
N GLU A 386 -4.12 -35.74 11.84
CA GLU A 386 -5.40 -36.20 11.27
C GLU A 386 -5.62 -35.66 9.86
N LYS A 387 -5.31 -34.38 9.60
CA LYS A 387 -5.40 -33.80 8.26
C LYS A 387 -4.43 -34.48 7.27
N LEU A 388 -3.19 -34.71 7.69
CA LEU A 388 -2.21 -35.44 6.89
C LEU A 388 -2.67 -36.88 6.62
N GLU A 389 -3.13 -37.60 7.64
CA GLU A 389 -3.65 -38.97 7.51
C GLU A 389 -4.86 -39.02 6.56
N LEU A 390 -5.72 -37.99 6.54
CA LEU A 390 -6.82 -37.91 5.58
C LEU A 390 -6.35 -37.70 4.14
N GLN A 391 -5.29 -36.92 3.93
CA GLN A 391 -4.75 -36.63 2.59
C GLN A 391 -4.02 -37.82 1.99
N VAL A 392 -3.17 -38.52 2.76
CA VAL A 392 -2.33 -39.62 2.24
C VAL A 392 -2.75 -41.02 2.68
N GLY A 393 -3.66 -41.13 3.65
CA GLY A 393 -3.94 -42.40 4.33
C GLY A 393 -4.54 -43.47 3.43
N ARG A 394 -5.31 -43.09 2.40
CA ARG A 394 -5.83 -44.04 1.40
C ARG A 394 -4.69 -44.72 0.67
N ASP A 395 -3.73 -43.94 0.20
CA ASP A 395 -2.61 -44.43 -0.59
C ASP A 395 -1.65 -45.25 0.29
N LEU A 396 -1.52 -44.90 1.58
CA LEU A 396 -0.80 -45.72 2.55
C LEU A 396 -1.48 -47.07 2.84
N GLN A 397 -2.81 -47.19 2.74
CA GLN A 397 -3.45 -48.51 2.89
C GLN A 397 -3.11 -49.48 1.74
N PHE A 398 -2.77 -48.97 0.55
CA PHE A 398 -2.31 -49.84 -0.54
C PHE A 398 -0.98 -50.52 -0.21
N ILE A 399 -0.09 -49.86 0.53
CA ILE A 399 1.15 -50.48 1.02
C ILE A 399 0.80 -51.71 1.84
N ARG A 400 -0.15 -51.61 2.78
CA ARG A 400 -0.59 -52.75 3.62
C ARG A 400 -1.22 -53.90 2.83
N ILE A 401 -2.01 -53.59 1.80
CA ILE A 401 -2.58 -54.60 0.90
C ILE A 401 -1.44 -55.30 0.16
N ASN A 402 -0.51 -54.54 -0.40
CA ASN A 402 0.65 -55.07 -1.12
C ASN A 402 1.56 -55.89 -0.19
N GLY A 403 1.79 -55.47 1.05
CA GLY A 403 2.55 -56.23 2.03
C GLY A 403 1.92 -57.57 2.39
N THR A 404 0.57 -57.65 2.37
CA THR A 404 -0.13 -58.93 2.52
C THR A 404 0.19 -59.88 1.35
N VAL A 405 0.16 -59.39 0.12
CA VAL A 405 0.42 -60.19 -1.09
C VAL A 405 1.90 -60.59 -1.18
N VAL A 406 2.81 -59.63 -1.02
CA VAL A 406 4.26 -59.84 -1.06
C VAL A 406 4.69 -60.75 0.08
N GLY A 407 4.14 -60.55 1.28
CA GLY A 407 4.34 -61.43 2.44
C GLY A 407 3.93 -62.87 2.12
N ALA A 408 2.79 -63.06 1.44
CA ALA A 408 2.34 -64.39 1.07
C ALA A 408 3.29 -65.11 0.12
N LEU A 409 3.75 -64.40 -0.91
CA LEU A 409 4.71 -64.93 -1.87
C LEU A 409 6.06 -65.24 -1.21
N ALA A 410 6.53 -64.36 -0.32
CA ALA A 410 7.77 -64.57 0.41
C ALA A 410 7.67 -65.79 1.35
N GLY A 411 6.59 -65.91 2.13
CA GLY A 411 6.35 -67.07 2.99
C GLY A 411 6.31 -68.37 2.21
N LEU A 412 5.60 -68.38 1.08
CA LEU A 412 5.53 -69.54 0.19
C LEU A 412 6.91 -69.91 -0.38
N ALA A 413 7.66 -68.91 -0.87
CA ALA A 413 8.99 -69.12 -1.45
C ALA A 413 9.98 -69.67 -0.42
N ILE A 414 10.04 -69.06 0.78
CA ILE A 414 10.90 -69.50 1.87
C ILE A 414 10.57 -70.94 2.26
N PHE A 415 9.29 -71.26 2.42
CA PHE A 415 8.88 -72.62 2.76
C PHE A 415 9.16 -73.64 1.66
N SER A 416 8.97 -73.26 0.39
CA SER A 416 9.27 -74.13 -0.75
C SER A 416 10.77 -74.45 -0.82
N ILE A 417 11.64 -73.46 -0.61
CA ILE A 417 13.09 -73.65 -0.56
C ILE A 417 13.46 -74.53 0.63
N ALA A 418 12.94 -74.24 1.82
CA ALA A 418 13.22 -75.03 3.03
C ALA A 418 12.80 -76.50 2.86
N THR A 419 11.64 -76.75 2.27
CA THR A 419 11.14 -78.10 1.98
C THR A 419 12.02 -78.81 0.94
N ALA A 420 12.42 -78.12 -0.13
CA ALA A 420 13.32 -78.69 -1.14
C ALA A 420 14.69 -79.06 -0.55
N VAL A 421 15.25 -78.21 0.32
CA VAL A 421 16.52 -78.49 1.01
C VAL A 421 16.37 -79.68 1.94
N HIS A 422 15.28 -79.77 2.70
CA HIS A 422 15.03 -80.91 3.58
C HIS A 422 14.91 -82.23 2.80
N ALA A 423 14.22 -82.22 1.65
CA ALA A 423 14.08 -83.38 0.78
C ALA A 423 15.38 -83.80 0.07
N LEU A 424 16.37 -82.92 -0.05
CA LEU A 424 17.69 -83.22 -0.59
C LEU A 424 18.69 -83.69 0.48
N ALA A 425 18.42 -83.40 1.76
CA ALA A 425 19.29 -83.69 2.89
C ALA A 425 18.90 -84.96 3.68
N GLY A 426 17.69 -85.47 3.48
CA GLY A 426 17.23 -86.78 3.95
C GLY A 426 17.17 -87.76 2.79
#